data_AF-A0AAV8YI25-F1
#
_entry.id   AF-A0AAV8YI25-F1
#
_cell.length_a   1.000
_cell.length_b   1.000
_cell.length_c   1.000
_cell.angle_alpha   90.00
_cell.angle_beta   90.00
_cell.angle_gamma   90.00
#
_symmetry.space_group_name_H-M   'P 1'
#
loop_
_entity.id
_entity.type
_entity.pdbx_description
1 polymer ?
#
loop_
_entity_poly.entity_id
_entity_poly.type
_entity_poly.pdbx_seq_one_letter_code
_entity_poly.pdbx_strand_id
1 'polypeptide(L)'
;ETIFGLYIRGILDSDETPEEKSEALQGILAEIVENENEIMKICNEILEKWQMFKPKEPPIQLSNEDVNDKLAKLLESQSLATTTQKQYTEEEKKIREAILSQYSQMTDDEDEDEGGNVSGDESRLEKNLNAHTVAQAEKTKREQARIESQKKKEKDKEDR
;
A
#
# COMPACT_ATOMS: atom_id res chain seq x y z
N GLU A 1 11.97 -33.84 -0.08
CA GLU A 1 10.71 -34.07 -0.80
C GLU A 1 10.77 -33.42 -2.17
N THR A 2 10.17 -34.04 -3.17
CA THR A 2 10.24 -33.68 -4.59
C THR A 2 9.48 -32.38 -4.86
N ILE A 3 10.20 -31.30 -5.15
CA ILE A 3 9.70 -29.95 -5.44
C ILE A 3 8.54 -29.97 -6.46
N PHE A 4 8.64 -30.80 -7.50
CA PHE A 4 7.59 -31.01 -8.50
C PHE A 4 6.26 -31.50 -7.90
N GLY A 5 6.30 -32.31 -6.86
CA GLY A 5 5.09 -32.79 -6.18
C GLY A 5 4.32 -31.66 -5.49
N LEU A 6 5.01 -30.65 -4.96
CA LEU A 6 4.36 -29.47 -4.36
C LEU A 6 3.72 -28.59 -5.42
N TYR A 7 4.39 -28.39 -6.56
CA TYR A 7 3.84 -27.61 -7.67
C TYR A 7 2.65 -28.31 -8.32
N ILE A 8 2.76 -29.62 -8.60
CA ILE A 8 1.67 -30.43 -9.13
C ILE A 8 0.47 -30.40 -8.18
N ARG A 9 0.69 -30.54 -6.87
CA ARG A 9 -0.39 -30.39 -5.88
C ARG A 9 -1.01 -29.00 -5.92
N GLY A 10 -0.19 -27.94 -5.99
CA GLY A 10 -0.67 -26.57 -6.09
C GLY A 10 -1.57 -26.33 -7.31
N ILE A 11 -1.22 -26.91 -8.45
CA ILE A 11 -2.06 -26.88 -9.67
C ILE A 11 -3.35 -27.67 -9.48
N LEU A 12 -3.28 -28.84 -8.85
CA LEU A 12 -4.46 -29.68 -8.65
C LEU A 12 -5.47 -29.07 -7.65
N ASP A 13 -4.96 -28.40 -6.62
CA ASP A 13 -5.71 -27.69 -5.58
C ASP A 13 -6.21 -26.29 -6.03
N SER A 14 -5.77 -25.77 -7.18
CA SER A 14 -6.22 -24.45 -7.69
C SER A 14 -7.70 -24.45 -8.10
N ASP A 15 -8.33 -23.27 -8.20
CA ASP A 15 -9.71 -23.11 -8.70
C ASP A 15 -9.79 -22.97 -10.23
N GLU A 16 -8.70 -23.29 -10.94
CA GLU A 16 -8.61 -23.21 -12.40
C GLU A 16 -9.46 -24.29 -13.09
N THR A 17 -9.80 -24.04 -14.36
CA THR A 17 -10.52 -25.00 -15.20
C THR A 17 -9.68 -26.27 -15.43
N PRO A 18 -10.32 -27.43 -15.69
CA PRO A 18 -9.58 -28.67 -15.95
C PRO A 18 -8.66 -28.54 -17.17
N GLU A 19 -9.01 -27.71 -18.15
CA GLU A 19 -8.18 -27.38 -19.30
C GLU A 19 -6.90 -26.62 -18.89
N GLU A 20 -7.03 -25.56 -18.09
CA GLU A 20 -5.89 -24.78 -17.56
C GLU A 20 -4.97 -25.65 -16.69
N LYS A 21 -5.55 -26.50 -15.84
CA LYS A 21 -4.77 -27.46 -15.03
C LYS A 21 -4.00 -28.44 -15.90
N SER A 22 -4.60 -28.91 -17.00
CA SER A 22 -3.94 -29.81 -17.94
C SER A 22 -2.76 -29.13 -18.63
N GLU A 23 -2.91 -27.88 -19.07
CA GLU A 23 -1.84 -27.09 -19.68
C GLU A 23 -0.69 -26.83 -18.71
N ALA A 24 -0.99 -26.43 -17.47
CA ALA A 24 0.01 -26.21 -16.43
C ALA A 24 0.78 -27.49 -16.07
N LEU A 25 0.09 -28.63 -15.97
CA LEU A 25 0.72 -29.94 -15.75
C LEU A 25 1.61 -30.35 -16.93
N GLN A 26 1.17 -30.11 -18.17
CA GLN A 26 1.97 -30.38 -19.37
C GLN A 26 3.25 -29.55 -19.37
N GLY A 27 3.18 -28.27 -19.01
CA GLY A 27 4.35 -27.39 -18.93
C GLY A 27 5.42 -27.90 -17.97
N ILE A 28 5.02 -28.30 -16.75
CA ILE A 28 5.95 -28.85 -15.77
C ILE A 28 6.49 -30.23 -16.19
N LEU A 29 5.64 -31.09 -16.74
CA LEU A 29 6.04 -32.44 -17.14
C LEU A 29 6.90 -32.45 -18.41
N ALA A 30 6.77 -31.45 -19.29
CA ALA A 30 7.63 -31.27 -20.46
C ALA A 30 9.10 -30.99 -20.10
N GLU A 31 9.38 -30.48 -18.91
CA GLU A 31 10.76 -30.33 -18.42
C GLU A 31 11.39 -31.67 -18.00
N ILE A 32 10.57 -32.71 -17.79
CA ILE A 32 10.99 -34.00 -17.22
C ILE A 32 10.89 -35.13 -18.25
N VAL A 33 9.87 -35.09 -19.11
CA VAL A 33 9.54 -36.13 -20.08
C VAL A 33 9.63 -35.52 -21.48
N GLU A 34 10.45 -36.12 -22.34
CA GLU A 34 10.70 -35.60 -23.70
C GLU A 34 9.59 -35.97 -24.71
N ASN A 35 8.74 -36.95 -24.38
CA ASN A 35 7.71 -37.48 -25.28
C ASN A 35 6.33 -36.86 -24.98
N GLU A 36 5.87 -35.99 -25.87
CA GLU A 36 4.57 -35.30 -25.76
C GLU A 36 3.37 -36.26 -25.58
N ASN A 37 3.38 -37.40 -26.26
CA ASN A 37 2.31 -38.40 -26.14
C ASN A 37 2.28 -39.08 -24.77
N GLU A 38 3.43 -39.14 -24.10
CA GLU A 38 3.56 -39.72 -22.76
C GLU A 38 3.16 -38.69 -21.70
N ILE A 39 3.56 -37.42 -21.88
CA ILE A 39 3.10 -36.30 -21.05
C ILE A 39 1.57 -36.24 -21.01
N MET A 40 0.91 -36.26 -22.16
CA MET A 40 -0.55 -36.20 -22.24
C MET A 40 -1.21 -37.37 -21.49
N LYS A 41 -0.63 -38.58 -21.55
CA LYS A 41 -1.15 -39.73 -20.80
C LYS A 41 -0.99 -39.55 -19.29
N ILE A 42 0.18 -39.07 -18.86
CA ILE A 42 0.48 -38.81 -17.45
C ILE A 42 -0.44 -37.70 -16.89
N CYS A 43 -0.66 -36.60 -17.62
CA CYS A 43 -1.58 -35.55 -17.20
C CYS A 43 -3.00 -36.08 -16.98
N ASN A 44 -3.51 -36.88 -17.94
CA ASN A 44 -4.83 -37.47 -17.83
C ASN A 44 -4.93 -38.45 -16.65
N GLU A 45 -3.92 -39.28 -16.43
CA GLU A 45 -3.88 -40.20 -15.29
C GLU A 45 -3.87 -39.43 -13.96
N ILE A 46 -3.05 -38.38 -13.84
CA ILE A 46 -2.99 -37.53 -12.64
C ILE A 46 -4.36 -36.92 -12.34
N LEU A 47 -5.03 -36.35 -13.35
CA LEU A 47 -6.36 -35.75 -13.19
C LEU A 47 -7.42 -36.79 -12.81
N GLU A 48 -7.39 -37.97 -13.43
CA GLU A 48 -8.32 -39.07 -13.10
C GLU A 48 -8.12 -39.54 -11.65
N LYS A 49 -6.87 -39.82 -11.26
CA LYS A 49 -6.53 -40.24 -9.90
C LYS A 49 -6.89 -39.15 -8.90
N TRP A 50 -6.62 -37.88 -9.23
CA TRP A 50 -6.99 -36.75 -8.39
C TRP A 50 -8.49 -36.72 -8.13
N GLN A 51 -9.32 -36.86 -9.16
CA GLN A 51 -10.79 -36.91 -9.00
C GLN A 51 -11.26 -38.14 -8.21
N MET A 52 -10.58 -39.28 -8.34
CA MET A 52 -10.90 -40.49 -7.56
C MET A 52 -10.58 -40.34 -6.07
N PHE A 53 -9.48 -39.66 -5.74
CA PHE A 53 -9.01 -39.49 -4.35
C PHE A 53 -9.48 -38.19 -3.71
N LYS A 54 -9.98 -37.22 -4.49
CA LYS A 54 -10.60 -36.02 -3.95
C LYS A 54 -11.76 -36.48 -3.05
N PRO A 55 -11.75 -36.13 -1.74
CA PRO A 55 -12.90 -36.35 -0.90
C PRO A 55 -14.09 -35.75 -1.63
N LYS A 56 -15.11 -36.57 -1.88
CA LYS A 56 -16.38 -36.08 -2.39
C LYS A 56 -16.96 -35.24 -1.26
N GLU A 57 -16.56 -33.97 -1.20
CA GLU A 57 -17.16 -33.04 -0.26
C GLU A 57 -18.66 -33.15 -0.50
N PRO A 58 -19.45 -33.39 0.56
CA PRO A 58 -20.89 -33.37 0.41
C PRO A 58 -21.21 -32.05 -0.27
N PRO A 59 -22.11 -32.02 -1.28
CA PRO A 59 -22.52 -30.76 -1.87
C PRO A 59 -23.03 -29.94 -0.70
N ILE A 60 -22.25 -28.95 -0.26
CA ILE A 60 -22.68 -28.05 0.78
C ILE A 60 -23.67 -27.17 0.05
N GLN A 61 -24.93 -27.63 0.02
CA GLN A 61 -26.08 -26.81 -0.26
C GLN A 61 -26.16 -25.83 0.92
N LEU A 62 -25.22 -24.89 1.01
CA LEU A 62 -25.41 -23.69 1.78
C LEU A 62 -26.53 -22.99 1.02
N SER A 63 -27.74 -23.03 1.59
CA SER A 63 -28.77 -22.11 1.15
C SER A 63 -28.18 -20.70 1.19
N ASN A 64 -28.63 -19.81 0.29
CA ASN A 64 -28.17 -18.42 0.31
C ASN A 64 -28.34 -17.77 1.72
N GLU A 65 -29.29 -18.26 2.52
CA GLU A 65 -29.48 -17.88 3.92
C GLU A 65 -28.25 -18.19 4.80
N ASP A 66 -27.64 -19.38 4.68
CA ASP A 66 -26.47 -19.76 5.49
C ASP A 66 -25.22 -18.92 5.17
N VAL A 67 -25.06 -18.50 3.90
CA VAL A 67 -23.96 -17.63 3.48
C VAL A 67 -24.17 -16.22 4.03
N ASN A 68 -25.40 -15.72 3.96
CA ASN A 68 -25.75 -14.39 4.45
C ASN A 68 -25.60 -14.30 5.98
N ASP A 69 -25.99 -15.36 6.71
CA ASP A 69 -25.82 -15.44 8.17
C ASP A 69 -24.34 -15.54 8.58
N LYS A 70 -23.51 -16.26 7.82
CA LYS A 70 -22.05 -16.27 8.04
C LYS A 70 -21.41 -14.92 7.74
N LEU A 71 -21.82 -14.26 6.65
CA LEU A 71 -21.32 -12.94 6.29
C LEU A 71 -21.70 -11.91 7.35
N ALA A 72 -22.93 -11.94 7.85
CA ALA A 72 -23.40 -11.08 8.93
C ALA A 72 -22.57 -11.27 10.21
N LYS A 73 -22.33 -12.51 10.64
CA LYS A 73 -21.46 -12.81 11.80
C LYS A 73 -20.03 -12.30 11.62
N LEU A 74 -19.49 -12.45 10.40
CA LEU A 74 -18.12 -12.02 10.10
C LEU A 74 -18.00 -10.49 10.08
N LEU A 75 -18.99 -9.79 9.52
CA LEU A 75 -19.08 -8.32 9.55
C LEU A 75 -19.29 -7.79 10.97
N GLU A 76 -20.15 -8.42 11.77
CA GLU A 76 -20.35 -8.07 13.19
C GLU A 76 -19.03 -8.19 13.97
N SER A 77 -18.27 -9.27 13.75
CA SER A 77 -16.98 -9.50 14.39
C SER A 77 -15.86 -8.55 13.93
N GLN A 78 -15.92 -8.02 12.70
CA GLN A 78 -14.96 -7.06 12.14
C GLN A 78 -15.30 -5.59 12.43
N SER A 79 -16.49 -5.29 12.97
CA SER A 79 -16.97 -3.91 13.12
C SER A 79 -16.31 -3.06 14.22
N LEU A 80 -15.27 -3.56 14.89
CA LEU A 80 -14.49 -2.81 15.87
C LEU A 80 -13.37 -1.98 15.22
N ALA A 81 -13.75 -0.93 14.50
CA ALA A 81 -12.92 0.26 14.31
C ALA A 81 -13.80 1.42 13.84
N THR A 82 -14.58 2.00 14.77
CA THR A 82 -15.02 3.39 14.59
C THR A 82 -13.77 4.24 14.46
N THR A 83 -13.50 4.75 13.26
CA THR A 83 -12.53 5.82 13.07
C THR A 83 -12.98 6.97 13.98
N THR A 84 -12.28 7.14 15.09
CA THR A 84 -12.47 8.31 15.93
C THR A 84 -11.99 9.46 15.07
N GLN A 85 -12.93 10.24 14.52
CA GLN A 85 -12.63 11.42 13.74
C GLN A 85 -11.68 12.27 14.57
N LYS A 86 -10.42 12.37 14.14
CA LYS A 86 -9.40 13.17 14.82
C LYS A 86 -9.93 14.61 14.86
N GLN A 87 -10.19 15.11 16.07
CA GLN A 87 -10.65 16.47 16.27
C GLN A 87 -9.47 17.40 15.97
N TYR A 88 -9.41 17.92 14.74
CA TYR A 88 -8.38 18.87 14.32
C TYR A 88 -8.60 20.22 15.00
N THR A 89 -7.51 20.81 15.50
CA THR A 89 -7.52 22.17 16.04
C THR A 89 -7.76 23.18 14.91
N GLU A 90 -8.18 24.41 15.26
CA GLU A 90 -8.36 25.47 14.26
C GLU A 90 -7.07 25.77 13.48
N GLU A 91 -5.91 25.62 14.13
CA GLU A 91 -4.60 25.80 13.52
C GLU A 91 -4.34 24.72 12.44
N GLU A 92 -4.60 23.45 12.73
CA GLU A 92 -4.45 22.36 11.76
C GLU A 92 -5.40 22.52 10.56
N LYS A 93 -6.63 23.01 10.79
CA LYS A 93 -7.59 23.29 9.71
C LYS A 93 -7.10 24.42 8.79
N LYS A 94 -6.58 25.50 9.39
CA LYS A 94 -6.03 26.63 8.63
C LYS A 94 -4.81 26.24 7.80
N ILE A 95 -3.94 25.37 8.33
CA ILE A 95 -2.80 24.83 7.59
C ILE A 95 -3.28 23.98 6.41
N ARG A 96 -4.27 23.09 6.63
CA ARG A 96 -4.85 22.27 5.57
C ARG A 96 -5.45 23.11 4.45
N GLU A 97 -6.19 24.15 4.80
CA GLU A 97 -6.79 25.08 3.86
C GLU A 97 -5.73 25.84 3.06
N ALA A 98 -4.69 26.37 3.72
CA ALA A 98 -3.60 27.06 3.03
C ALA A 98 -2.88 26.17 2.00
N ILE A 99 -2.67 24.90 2.33
CA ILE A 99 -2.08 23.92 1.41
C ILE A 99 -3.02 23.67 0.22
N LEU A 100 -4.32 23.46 0.47
CA LEU A 100 -5.32 23.28 -0.60
C LEU A 100 -5.40 24.49 -1.53
N SER A 101 -5.35 25.71 -0.99
CA SER A 101 -5.33 26.94 -1.78
C SER A 101 -4.09 27.03 -2.66
N GLN A 102 -2.92 26.63 -2.14
CA GLN A 102 -1.68 26.63 -2.93
C GLN A 102 -1.76 25.69 -4.14
N TYR A 103 -2.34 24.51 -3.98
CA TYR A 103 -2.56 23.59 -5.11
C TYR A 103 -3.66 24.09 -6.06
N SER A 104 -4.72 24.69 -5.55
CA SER A 104 -5.77 25.28 -6.37
C SER A 104 -5.23 26.40 -7.27
N GLN A 105 -4.31 27.23 -6.77
CA GLN A 105 -3.69 28.31 -7.55
C GLN A 105 -2.73 27.78 -8.63
N MET A 106 -2.06 26.65 -8.38
CA MET A 106 -1.15 26.04 -9.36
C MET A 106 -1.86 25.34 -10.53
N THR A 107 -3.18 25.11 -10.44
CA THR A 107 -3.95 24.43 -11.49
C THR A 107 -4.76 25.40 -12.38
N ASP A 108 -4.87 26.66 -11.98
CA ASP A 108 -5.67 27.71 -12.68
C ASP A 108 -4.78 28.65 -13.53
N ASP A 109 -3.45 28.56 -13.40
CA ASP A 109 -2.45 29.41 -14.06
C ASP A 109 -1.90 28.80 -15.38
N GLU A 110 -2.57 27.81 -15.99
CA GLU A 110 -2.13 27.19 -17.26
C GLU A 110 -2.80 27.77 -18.52
N ASP A 111 -3.61 28.84 -18.45
CA ASP A 111 -4.33 29.38 -19.61
C ASP A 111 -4.11 30.88 -19.94
N GLU A 112 -3.07 31.55 -19.41
CA GLU A 112 -2.68 32.89 -19.88
C GLU A 112 -1.15 33.11 -19.79
N ASP A 113 -0.41 32.88 -20.90
CA ASP A 113 0.52 33.85 -21.52
C ASP A 113 1.54 33.15 -22.45
N GLU A 114 1.41 33.42 -23.76
CA GLU A 114 2.43 33.19 -24.78
C GLU A 114 3.60 34.17 -24.58
N GLY A 115 4.77 33.72 -24.11
CA GLY A 115 5.91 34.64 -24.16
C GLY A 115 7.17 34.15 -23.47
N GLY A 116 8.13 33.64 -24.26
CA GLY A 116 9.40 33.15 -23.77
C GLY A 116 10.19 34.15 -22.90
N ASN A 117 10.59 33.70 -21.72
CA ASN A 117 11.85 34.10 -21.11
C ASN A 117 12.46 32.90 -20.39
N VAL A 118 13.50 32.33 -21.01
CA VAL A 118 14.34 31.28 -20.42
C VAL A 118 15.27 31.93 -19.39
N SER A 119 14.71 32.44 -18.30
CA SER A 119 15.47 32.76 -17.10
C SER A 119 15.42 31.53 -16.21
N GLY A 120 16.58 30.92 -15.96
CA GLY A 120 16.71 29.70 -15.15
C GLY A 120 15.94 29.82 -13.85
N ASP A 121 14.78 29.19 -13.83
CA ASP A 121 13.85 29.26 -12.72
C ASP A 121 14.32 28.30 -11.63
N GLU A 122 15.13 28.82 -10.71
CA GLU A 122 15.43 28.18 -9.41
C GLU A 122 14.17 28.07 -8.51
N SER A 123 12.98 28.46 -9.01
CA SER A 123 11.71 28.46 -8.27
C SER A 123 10.92 27.15 -8.42
N ARG A 124 11.10 26.39 -9.52
CA ARG A 124 10.47 25.08 -9.75
C ARG A 124 11.14 23.91 -9.03
N LEU A 125 12.34 24.12 -8.49
CA LEU A 125 13.00 23.14 -7.62
C LEU A 125 12.61 23.47 -6.17
N GLU A 126 11.84 22.59 -5.54
CA GLU A 126 11.49 22.71 -4.14
C GLU A 126 12.77 22.91 -3.31
N LYS A 127 12.85 24.07 -2.63
CA LYS A 127 14.00 24.42 -1.81
C LYS A 127 14.17 23.36 -0.73
N ASN A 128 15.42 22.98 -0.46
CA ASN A 128 15.71 22.00 0.58
C ASN A 128 15.24 22.51 1.96
N LEU A 129 14.06 22.05 2.40
CA LEU A 129 13.48 22.42 3.69
C LEU A 129 14.35 21.98 4.87
N ASN A 130 15.14 20.92 4.74
CA ASN A 130 16.04 20.46 5.80
C ASN A 130 17.13 21.52 6.05
N ALA A 131 17.74 22.06 4.99
CA ALA A 131 18.74 23.12 5.11
C ALA A 131 18.15 24.40 5.73
N HIS A 132 16.93 24.79 5.30
CA HIS A 132 16.24 25.95 5.88
C HIS A 132 15.91 25.75 7.36
N THR A 133 15.36 24.58 7.72
CA THR A 133 15.00 24.22 9.10
C THR A 133 16.22 24.26 10.02
N VAL A 134 17.36 23.71 9.57
CA VAL A 134 18.60 23.70 10.34
C VAL A 134 19.13 25.12 10.56
N ALA A 135 19.15 25.96 9.51
CA ALA A 135 19.59 27.35 9.62
C ALA A 135 18.68 28.17 10.55
N GLN A 136 17.37 27.94 10.49
CA GLN A 136 16.41 28.60 11.37
C GLN A 136 16.57 28.16 12.83
N ALA A 137 16.78 26.86 13.09
CA ALA A 137 17.02 26.33 14.42
C ALA A 137 18.32 26.86 15.04
N GLU A 138 19.38 27.04 14.25
CA GLU A 138 20.62 27.65 14.72
C GLU A 138 20.41 29.13 15.10
N LYS A 139 19.67 29.87 14.26
CA LYS A 139 19.35 31.29 14.50
C LYS A 139 18.51 31.48 15.76
N THR A 140 17.50 30.64 15.98
CA THR A 140 16.66 30.71 17.19
C THR A 140 17.45 30.36 18.44
N LYS A 141 18.32 29.34 18.40
CA LYS A 141 19.20 28.98 19.51
C LYS A 141 20.15 30.13 19.88
N ARG A 142 20.69 30.83 18.89
CA ARG A 142 21.56 32.01 19.12
C ARG A 142 20.79 33.17 19.77
N GLU A 143 19.58 33.46 19.31
CA GLU A 143 18.78 34.54 19.90
C GLU A 143 18.30 34.18 21.30
N GLN A 144 17.90 32.93 21.55
CA GLN A 144 17.56 32.44 22.89
C GLN A 144 18.71 32.62 23.88
N ALA A 145 19.94 32.23 23.51
CA ALA A 145 21.11 32.43 24.36
C ALA A 145 21.38 33.93 24.65
N ARG A 146 21.10 34.82 23.68
CA ARG A 146 21.22 36.27 23.86
C ARG A 146 20.19 36.81 24.85
N ILE A 147 18.93 36.39 24.70
CA ILE A 147 17.83 36.79 25.59
C ILE A 147 18.07 36.26 27.00
N GLU A 148 18.49 35.00 27.15
CA GLU A 148 18.81 34.41 28.47
C GLU A 148 19.97 35.14 29.15
N SER A 149 21.01 35.51 28.40
CA SER A 149 22.13 36.30 28.94
C SER A 149 21.68 37.69 29.38
N GLN A 150 20.84 38.37 28.58
CA GLN A 150 20.29 39.67 28.95
C GLN A 150 19.37 39.57 30.18
N LYS A 151 18.43 38.61 30.18
CA LYS A 151 17.52 38.36 31.29
C LYS A 151 18.27 38.02 32.58
N LYS A 152 19.35 37.22 32.49
CA LYS A 152 20.20 36.92 33.65
C LYS A 152 20.88 38.18 34.18
N LYS A 153 21.44 39.03 33.31
CA LYS A 153 22.04 40.31 33.71
C LYS A 153 21.03 41.26 34.35
N GLU A 154 19.79 41.29 33.87
CA GLU A 154 18.72 42.13 34.46
C GLU A 154 18.30 41.59 35.83
N LYS A 155 18.12 40.29 35.98
CA LYS A 155 17.81 39.65 37.27
C LYS A 155 18.92 39.90 38.31
N ASP A 156 20.18 39.74 37.91
CA ASP A 156 21.34 40.00 38.79
C ASP A 156 21.46 41.49 39.16
N LYS A 157 20.87 42.40 38.37
CA LYS A 157 20.82 43.85 38.67
C LYS A 157 19.68 44.21 39.61
N GLU A 158 18.54 43.52 39.52
CA GLU A 158 17.38 43.75 40.38
C GLU A 158 17.55 43.15 41.78
N ASP A 159 18.36 42.09 41.93
CA ASP A 159 18.69 41.44 43.20
C ASP A 159 19.82 42.14 44.00
N ARG A 160 20.33 43.29 43.52
CA ARG A 160 21.44 44.05 44.11
C ARG A 160 21.03 45.46 44.54
#